data_AF-A0A7Y3TGB0-F1
#
_entry.id   AF-A0A7Y3TGB0-F1
#
_cell.length_a   1.000
_cell.length_b   1.000
_cell.length_c   1.000
_cell.angle_alpha   90.00
_cell.angle_beta   90.00
_cell.angle_gamma   90.00
#
_symmetry.space_group_name_H-M   'P 1'
#
loop_
_entity.id
_entity.type
_entity.pdbx_description
1 polymer ?
#
loop_
_entity_poly.entity_id
_entity_poly.type
_entity_poly.pdbx_seq_one_letter_code
_entity_poly.pdbx_strand_id
1 'polypeptide(L)'
;MIHQIDTTDNIVAFRALAAVTKEVVVPAVEKLINNTNEINFLMVLDTDIQNFTAGAWLEDAMLGIKNLGKWNRAAIVSDSEEIIAFTNGFSYIVPGEFRGFKKEAFNKALNWVEGNIN
;
A
#
# COMPACT_ATOMS: atom_id res chain seq x y z
N MET A 1 -10.73 0.89 12.01
CA MET A 1 -11.50 1.31 10.82
C MET A 1 -10.52 1.70 9.72
N ILE A 2 -10.86 1.42 8.46
CA ILE A 2 -10.07 1.82 7.29
C ILE A 2 -10.79 2.97 6.58
N HIS A 3 -10.04 3.99 6.16
CA HIS A 3 -10.53 5.12 5.39
C HIS A 3 -9.77 5.22 4.08
N GLN A 4 -10.49 5.40 2.97
CA GLN A 4 -9.86 5.78 1.72
C GLN A 4 -9.50 7.27 1.77
N ILE A 5 -8.29 7.59 1.34
CA ILE A 5 -7.78 8.96 1.24
C ILE A 5 -8.10 9.46 -0.17
N ASP A 6 -8.64 10.67 -0.27
CA ASP A 6 -8.93 11.30 -1.56
C ASP A 6 -7.60 11.66 -2.25
N THR A 7 -7.41 11.18 -3.47
CA THR A 7 -6.15 11.25 -4.22
C THR A 7 -6.43 11.37 -5.72
N THR A 8 -5.38 11.50 -6.53
CA THR A 8 -5.51 11.49 -8.00
C THR A 8 -5.98 10.12 -8.53
N ASP A 9 -6.58 10.11 -9.72
CA ASP A 9 -7.19 8.89 -10.29
C ASP A 9 -6.20 7.75 -10.58
N ASN A 10 -4.89 8.02 -10.52
CA ASN A 10 -3.84 7.05 -10.82
C ASN A 10 -3.32 6.28 -9.60
N ILE A 11 -3.85 6.53 -8.40
CA ILE A 11 -3.43 5.91 -7.14
C ILE A 11 -4.68 5.54 -6.32
N VAL A 12 -4.56 4.51 -5.47
CA VAL A 12 -5.48 4.32 -4.35
C VAL A 12 -4.73 4.38 -3.03
N ALA A 13 -5.24 5.18 -2.10
CA ALA A 13 -4.61 5.41 -0.81
C ALA A 13 -5.56 5.11 0.34
N PHE A 14 -5.06 4.47 1.39
CA PHE A 14 -5.84 4.09 2.57
C PHE A 14 -5.13 4.49 3.87
N ARG A 15 -5.92 4.79 4.89
CA ARG A 15 -5.48 4.95 6.27
C ARG A 15 -6.21 3.96 7.16
N ALA A 16 -5.45 3.10 7.82
CA ALA A 16 -5.97 2.10 8.73
C ALA A 16 -5.69 2.48 10.19
N LEU A 17 -6.76 2.66 10.95
CA LEU A 17 -6.75 2.90 12.40
C LEU A 17 -6.99 1.62 13.22
N ALA A 18 -7.33 0.51 12.55
CA ALA A 18 -7.48 -0.82 13.16
C ALA A 18 -7.19 -1.89 12.10
N ALA A 19 -7.69 -3.12 12.31
CA ALA A 19 -7.66 -4.18 11.31
C ALA A 19 -8.09 -3.66 9.94
N VAL A 20 -7.26 -3.98 8.95
CA VAL A 20 -7.49 -3.59 7.57
C VAL A 20 -8.37 -4.65 6.91
N THR A 21 -9.36 -4.24 6.13
CA THR A 21 -10.39 -5.13 5.60
C THR A 21 -10.30 -5.22 4.08
N LYS A 22 -10.18 -6.45 3.58
CA LYS A 22 -10.14 -6.75 2.14
C LYS A 22 -11.33 -6.22 1.36
N GLU A 23 -12.51 -6.13 1.98
CA GLU A 23 -13.75 -5.70 1.29
C GLU A 23 -13.69 -4.26 0.79
N VAL A 24 -12.81 -3.43 1.36
CA VAL A 24 -12.63 -2.02 0.94
C VAL A 24 -11.44 -1.88 -0.01
N VAL A 25 -10.35 -2.59 0.27
CA VAL A 25 -9.10 -2.45 -0.49
C VAL A 25 -9.20 -3.09 -1.87
N VAL A 26 -9.72 -4.32 -1.95
CA VAL A 26 -9.73 -5.08 -3.22
C VAL A 26 -10.55 -4.38 -4.30
N PRO A 27 -11.81 -3.93 -4.07
CA PRO A 27 -12.59 -3.29 -5.11
C PRO A 27 -11.97 -1.98 -5.62
N ALA A 28 -11.32 -1.21 -4.75
CA ALA A 28 -10.64 0.02 -5.13
C ALA A 28 -9.42 -0.25 -6.02
N VAL A 29 -8.63 -1.27 -5.67
CA VAL A 29 -7.47 -1.68 -6.48
C VAL A 29 -7.93 -2.24 -7.83
N GLU A 30 -9.00 -3.05 -7.88
CA GLU A 30 -9.56 -3.53 -9.14
C GLU A 30 -10.04 -2.39 -10.03
N LYS A 31 -10.70 -1.37 -9.45
CA LYS A 31 -11.10 -0.16 -10.18
C LYS A 31 -9.90 0.59 -10.74
N LEU A 32 -8.83 0.74 -9.95
CA LEU A 32 -7.59 1.37 -10.40
C LEU A 32 -6.99 0.60 -11.60
N ILE A 33 -6.83 -0.72 -11.47
CA ILE A 33 -6.29 -1.58 -12.52
C ILE A 33 -7.09 -1.44 -13.82
N ASN A 34 -8.41 -1.35 -13.75
CA ASN A 34 -9.25 -1.19 -14.93
C ASN A 34 -9.06 0.18 -15.62
N ASN A 35 -8.66 1.21 -14.88
CA ASN A 35 -8.49 2.56 -15.40
C ASN A 35 -7.07 2.83 -15.91
N THR A 36 -6.04 2.37 -15.18
CA THR A 36 -4.64 2.73 -15.43
C THR A 36 -3.81 1.57 -15.96
N ASN A 37 -4.32 0.34 -15.85
CA ASN A 37 -3.58 -0.90 -16.09
C ASN A 37 -2.36 -1.11 -15.17
N GLU A 38 -2.22 -0.32 -14.11
CA GLU A 38 -1.12 -0.36 -13.14
C GLU A 38 -1.65 -0.20 -11.71
N ILE A 39 -0.86 -0.63 -10.73
CA ILE A 39 -1.19 -0.50 -9.32
C ILE A 39 -0.19 0.48 -8.69
N ASN A 40 -0.69 1.67 -8.40
CA ASN A 40 -0.07 2.63 -7.50
C ASN A 40 -0.87 2.66 -6.20
N PHE A 41 -0.23 2.31 -5.10
CA PHE A 41 -0.91 2.02 -3.85
C PHE A 41 -0.22 2.69 -2.67
N LEU A 42 -1.00 3.26 -1.75
CA LEU A 42 -0.48 3.77 -0.49
C LEU A 42 -1.33 3.28 0.68
N MET A 43 -0.68 2.82 1.75
CA MET A 43 -1.36 2.45 3.00
C MET A 43 -0.67 3.06 4.21
N VAL A 44 -1.41 3.85 4.98
CA VAL A 44 -0.98 4.38 6.27
C VAL A 44 -1.48 3.46 7.37
N LEU A 45 -0.58 2.97 8.22
CA LEU A 45 -0.86 2.10 9.35
C LEU A 45 -0.68 2.89 10.65
N ASP A 46 -1.78 3.21 11.31
CA ASP A 46 -1.80 3.90 12.61
C ASP A 46 -1.99 2.95 13.81
N THR A 47 -1.81 1.66 13.59
CA THR A 47 -1.96 0.63 14.62
C THR A 47 -0.61 0.16 15.13
N ASP A 48 -0.50 -0.04 16.45
CA ASP A 48 0.68 -0.68 17.03
C ASP A 48 0.88 -2.12 16.55
N ILE A 49 2.15 -2.47 16.39
CA ILE A 49 2.73 -3.68 15.79
C ILE A 49 2.17 -5.00 16.36
N GLN A 50 1.55 -4.97 17.55
CA GLN A 50 1.02 -6.17 18.18
C GLN A 50 -0.11 -6.85 17.37
N ASN A 51 -0.68 -6.16 16.38
CA ASN A 51 -1.59 -6.76 15.40
C ASN A 51 -0.85 -7.07 14.08
N PHE A 52 0.10 -8.00 14.12
CA PHE A 52 0.72 -8.63 12.94
C PHE A 52 -0.33 -9.10 11.90
N THR A 53 -1.56 -9.34 12.35
CA THR A 53 -2.76 -9.58 11.53
C THR A 53 -3.04 -8.50 10.50
N ALA A 54 -2.71 -7.23 10.74
CA ALA A 54 -2.95 -6.15 9.79
C ALA A 54 -2.09 -6.28 8.51
N GLY A 55 -0.90 -6.89 8.63
CA GLY A 55 -0.04 -7.22 7.49
C GLY A 55 -0.38 -8.56 6.84
N ALA A 56 -0.84 -9.55 7.62
CA ALA A 56 -1.06 -10.92 7.13
C ALA A 56 -2.07 -11.02 5.97
N TRP A 57 -3.28 -10.44 6.13
CA TRP A 57 -4.24 -10.45 5.01
C TRP A 57 -3.81 -9.47 3.88
N LEU A 58 -3.01 -8.45 4.19
CA LEU A 58 -2.50 -7.49 3.19
C LEU A 58 -1.50 -8.20 2.27
N GLU A 59 -0.62 -9.01 2.84
CA GLU A 59 0.29 -9.89 2.12
C GLU A 59 -0.51 -10.84 1.20
N ASP A 60 -1.50 -11.55 1.75
CA ASP A 60 -2.39 -12.41 0.95
C ASP A 60 -3.11 -11.63 -0.15
N ALA A 61 -3.55 -10.41 0.12
CA ALA A 61 -4.20 -9.57 -0.86
C ALA A 61 -3.23 -9.12 -1.96
N MET A 62 -2.01 -8.72 -1.60
CA MET A 62 -0.97 -8.27 -2.53
C MET A 62 -0.45 -9.39 -3.42
N LEU A 63 -0.19 -10.56 -2.83
CA LEU A 63 0.23 -11.78 -3.53
C LEU A 63 -0.93 -12.42 -4.32
N GLY A 64 -2.16 -12.28 -3.82
CA GLY A 64 -3.38 -12.82 -4.41
C GLY A 64 -3.96 -11.99 -5.55
N ILE A 65 -3.42 -10.79 -5.83
CA ILE A 65 -3.79 -10.05 -7.03
C ILE A 65 -3.35 -10.87 -8.23
N LYS A 66 -4.31 -11.38 -9.00
CA LYS A 66 -4.09 -12.17 -10.24
C LYS A 66 -3.11 -11.54 -11.24
N ASN A 67 -2.84 -10.24 -11.07
CA ASN A 67 -2.00 -9.41 -11.90
C ASN A 67 -0.78 -8.88 -11.14
N LEU A 68 0.03 -9.75 -10.52
CA LEU A 68 1.26 -9.34 -9.84
C LEU A 68 2.19 -8.48 -10.71
N GLY A 69 2.17 -8.67 -12.04
CA GLY A 69 2.93 -7.85 -12.97
C GLY A 69 2.41 -6.42 -13.20
N LYS A 70 1.28 -6.03 -12.59
CA LYS A 70 0.74 -4.67 -12.67
C LYS A 70 1.17 -3.77 -11.53
N TRP A 71 1.84 -4.30 -10.50
CA TRP A 71 2.42 -3.49 -9.44
C TRP A 71 3.47 -2.55 -10.01
N ASN A 72 3.24 -1.24 -9.87
CA ASN A 72 4.19 -0.20 -10.26
C ASN A 72 4.86 0.35 -9.01
N ARG A 73 4.10 1.05 -8.14
CA ARG A 73 4.60 1.61 -6.88
C ARG A 73 3.66 1.34 -5.71
N ALA A 74 4.20 0.83 -4.62
CA ALA A 74 3.45 0.61 -3.40
C ALA A 74 4.19 1.21 -2.19
N ALA A 75 3.52 2.08 -1.44
CA ALA A 75 4.05 2.65 -0.22
C ALA A 75 3.28 2.18 1.01
N ILE A 76 4.01 1.75 2.04
CA ILE A 76 3.45 1.53 3.37
C ILE A 76 4.02 2.59 4.31
N VAL A 77 3.15 3.34 4.96
CA VAL A 77 3.51 4.41 5.90
C VAL A 77 3.24 3.94 7.31
N SER A 78 4.29 3.76 8.11
CA SER A 78 4.22 3.23 9.49
C SER A 78 5.37 3.76 10.33
N ASP A 79 5.20 3.80 11.65
CA ASP A 79 6.32 4.11 12.57
C ASP A 79 7.13 2.86 12.94
N SER A 80 6.64 1.67 12.58
CA SER A 80 7.32 0.39 12.79
C SER A 80 8.46 0.16 11.81
N GLU A 81 9.68 -0.02 12.33
CA GLU A 81 10.84 -0.41 11.52
C GLU A 81 10.67 -1.78 10.88
N GLU A 82 10.01 -2.72 11.57
CA GLU A 82 9.77 -4.08 11.06
C GLU A 82 8.87 -4.05 9.82
N ILE A 83 7.80 -3.26 9.86
CA ILE A 83 6.89 -3.08 8.71
C ILE A 83 7.60 -2.40 7.54
N ILE A 84 8.41 -1.37 7.83
CA ILE A 84 9.18 -0.67 6.79
C ILE A 84 10.17 -1.65 6.13
N ALA A 85 10.94 -2.40 6.93
CA ALA A 85 11.90 -3.37 6.43
C ALA A 85 11.24 -4.48 5.61
N PHE A 86 10.11 -5.02 6.09
CA PHE A 86 9.31 -6.01 5.38
C PHE A 86 8.83 -5.49 4.02
N THR A 87 8.26 -4.28 4.00
CA THR A 87 7.76 -3.64 2.77
C THR A 87 8.88 -3.45 1.75
N ASN A 88 10.05 -2.97 2.20
CA ASN A 88 11.20 -2.79 1.32
C ASN A 88 11.69 -4.13 0.76
N GLY A 89 11.63 -5.20 1.56
CA GLY A 89 11.98 -6.57 1.15
C GLY A 89 11.09 -7.12 0.03
N PHE A 90 9.84 -6.69 -0.04
CA PHE A 90 8.88 -7.15 -1.07
C PHE A 90 9.32 -6.83 -2.50
N SER A 91 10.07 -5.73 -2.68
CA SER A 91 10.64 -5.33 -3.98
C SER A 91 11.60 -6.37 -4.60
N TYR A 92 12.10 -7.32 -3.81
CA TYR A 92 12.96 -8.40 -4.33
C TYR A 92 12.16 -9.62 -4.83
N ILE A 93 10.87 -9.71 -4.48
CA ILE A 93 10.05 -10.90 -4.70
C ILE A 93 8.98 -10.61 -5.75
N VAL A 94 8.38 -9.42 -5.72
CA VAL A 94 7.27 -9.03 -6.60
C VAL A 94 7.73 -7.99 -7.61
N PRO A 95 7.35 -8.11 -8.90
CA PRO A 95 7.59 -7.05 -9.89
C PRO A 95 6.96 -5.73 -9.41
N GLY A 96 7.73 -4.65 -9.36
CA GLY A 96 7.28 -3.36 -8.87
C GLY A 96 8.15 -2.82 -7.74
N GLU A 97 7.98 -1.55 -7.41
CA GLU A 97 8.71 -0.92 -6.31
C GLU A 97 7.84 -0.85 -5.05
N PHE A 98 8.35 -1.38 -3.96
CA PHE A 98 7.70 -1.35 -2.64
C PHE A 98 8.60 -0.58 -1.67
N ARG A 99 8.07 0.48 -1.07
CA ARG A 99 8.82 1.34 -0.14
C ARG A 99 8.06 1.60 1.15
N GLY A 100 8.71 1.32 2.28
CA GLY A 100 8.26 1.73 3.60
C GLY A 100 8.66 3.17 3.91
N PHE A 101 7.76 3.95 4.52
CA PHE A 101 8.01 5.32 4.95
C PHE A 101 7.56 5.52 6.40
N LYS A 102 8.24 6.40 7.13
CA LYS A 102 7.77 6.92 8.42
C LYS A 102 6.54 7.80 8.23
N LYS A 103 5.66 7.90 9.23
CA LYS A 103 4.45 8.74 9.13
C LYS A 103 4.74 10.22 8.88
N GLU A 104 5.83 10.72 9.46
CA GLU A 104 6.34 12.08 9.23
C GLU A 104 6.65 12.34 7.75
N ALA A 105 6.95 11.29 6.97
CA ALA A 105 7.24 11.34 5.55
C ALA A 105 6.01 11.02 4.67
N PHE A 106 4.79 11.09 5.21
CA PHE A 106 3.56 10.78 4.46
C PHE A 106 3.46 11.52 3.11
N ASN A 107 3.71 12.82 3.09
CA ASN A 107 3.66 13.61 1.86
C ASN A 107 4.72 13.14 0.83
N LYS A 108 5.88 12.69 1.30
CA LYS A 108 6.91 12.13 0.44
C LYS A 108 6.47 10.78 -0.13
N ALA A 109 5.87 9.94 0.69
CA ALA A 109 5.32 8.65 0.26
C ALA A 109 4.25 8.84 -0.81
N LEU A 110 3.31 9.77 -0.60
CA LEU A 110 2.24 10.07 -1.55
C LEU A 110 2.79 10.53 -2.90
N ASN A 111 3.66 11.56 -2.90
CA ASN A 111 4.30 12.05 -4.12
C ASN A 111 5.11 10.97 -4.86
N TRP A 112 5.75 10.07 -4.11
CA TRP A 112 6.50 8.98 -4.71
C TRP A 112 5.59 7.97 -5.40
N VAL A 113 4.51 7.55 -4.75
CA VAL A 113 3.54 6.61 -5.35
C VAL A 113 2.82 7.23 -6.55
N GLU A 114 2.54 8.53 -6.50
CA GLU A 114 1.92 9.26 -7.62
C GLU A 114 2.84 9.40 -8.85
N GLY A 115 4.14 9.14 -8.71
CA GLY A 115 5.11 9.33 -9.79
C GLY A 115 5.73 10.72 -9.86
N ASN A 116 5.44 11.61 -8.90
CA ASN A 116 5.94 12.98 -8.89
C ASN A 116 7.43 13.06 -8.53
N ILE A 117 7.95 12.05 -7.84
CA ILE A 117 9.37 11.94 -7.44
C ILE A 117 9.88 10.49 -7.58
N ASN A 118 11.19 10.31 -7.73
CA ASN A 118 11.86 9.00 -7.82
C ASN A 118 12.58 8.62 -6.53
#